data_AF-A0A7W8W1Z2-F1
#
_entry.id   AF-A0A7W8W1Z2-F1
#
_cell.length_a   1.000
_cell.length_b   1.000
_cell.length_c   1.000
_cell.angle_alpha   90.00
_cell.angle_beta   90.00
_cell.angle_gamma   90.00
#
_symmetry.space_group_name_H-M   'P 1'
#
loop_
_entity.id
_entity.type
_entity.pdbx_description
1 polymer ?
#
loop_
_entity_poly.entity_id
_entity_poly.type
_entity_poly.pdbx_seq_one_letter_code
_entity_poly.pdbx_strand_id
1 'polypeptide(L)'
;MREFNVSNGLLGNHAELQERWNDDGYLFFRDVLDHEPLERMRGLLVDHLDSNGFVDRNDRDVRWTGKDRENFSFFPVKAMNEQGAARTVMEDPAVRAFFQRLFGVPLYWVPFTEYRTSPPAIDKSRTRFDFIHEDAIYSDRLDFIICWIPLSDIDARVGGLAVAEGLHKLPCLHRKDGDKIVPIDLASVPEDAWRRTNYRLGDVLLMSRRTPHSGLSNHSDRFRLSLDTRILPHGGSFPFEPRLPYVGTLTSIASDQIVVRDAHGEHLLRLDDTSYLRGLQGNRLRGDEIAGVYQPGSEVIVAHEGGLVQTLRPQH
;
A
#
# COMPACT_ATOMS: atom_id res chain seq x y z
N MET A 1 -20.62 -5.09 -8.53
CA MET A 1 -19.62 -4.01 -8.68
C MET A 1 -19.36 -3.82 -10.16
N ARG A 2 -19.12 -2.58 -10.61
CA ARG A 2 -18.76 -2.31 -12.00
C ARG A 2 -17.27 -2.63 -12.22
N GLU A 3 -16.89 -2.88 -13.46
CA GLU A 3 -15.48 -3.10 -13.83
C GLU A 3 -14.69 -1.79 -13.82
N PHE A 4 -13.36 -1.88 -13.66
CA PHE A 4 -12.49 -0.70 -13.77
C PHE A 4 -12.42 -0.17 -15.20
N ASN A 5 -12.21 1.14 -15.33
CA ASN A 5 -11.75 1.72 -16.58
C ASN A 5 -10.29 1.31 -16.82
N VAL A 6 -10.02 0.63 -17.94
CA VAL A 6 -8.67 0.16 -18.31
C VAL A 6 -7.89 1.31 -18.95
N SER A 7 -6.73 1.64 -18.39
CA SER A 7 -5.91 2.80 -18.78
C SER A 7 -4.78 2.48 -19.75
N ASN A 8 -4.65 1.24 -20.24
CA ASN A 8 -3.56 0.82 -21.15
C ASN A 8 -3.36 1.75 -22.36
N GLY A 9 -4.46 2.18 -23.00
CA GLY A 9 -4.41 3.06 -24.17
C GLY A 9 -3.93 4.48 -23.87
N LEU A 10 -3.86 4.87 -22.60
CA LEU A 10 -3.45 6.20 -22.17
C LEU A 10 -1.93 6.28 -21.90
N LEU A 11 -1.19 5.16 -22.00
CA LEU A 11 0.25 5.13 -21.73
C LEU A 11 1.02 6.07 -22.67
N GLY A 12 1.68 7.06 -22.09
CA GLY A 12 2.40 8.10 -22.82
C GLY A 12 1.58 9.38 -23.09
N ASN A 13 0.30 9.42 -22.67
CA ASN A 13 -0.54 10.61 -22.72
C ASN A 13 -0.85 11.11 -21.30
N HIS A 14 0.06 11.91 -20.72
CA HIS A 14 -0.11 12.42 -19.35
C HIS A 14 -1.37 13.29 -19.16
N ALA A 15 -1.86 13.96 -20.21
CA ALA A 15 -3.08 14.77 -20.11
C ALA A 15 -4.31 13.88 -19.87
N GLU A 16 -4.50 12.85 -20.70
CA GLU A 16 -5.61 11.90 -20.51
C GLU A 16 -5.45 11.05 -19.25
N LEU A 17 -4.21 10.71 -18.86
CA LEU A 17 -3.94 10.04 -17.59
C LEU A 17 -4.31 10.93 -16.39
N GLN A 18 -4.04 12.23 -16.47
CA GLN A 18 -4.42 13.20 -15.44
C GLN A 18 -5.93 13.35 -15.35
N GLU A 19 -6.63 13.45 -16.49
CA GLU A 19 -8.10 13.47 -16.52
C GLU A 19 -8.68 12.20 -15.88
N ARG A 20 -8.21 11.02 -16.29
CA ARG A 20 -8.61 9.74 -15.71
C ARG A 20 -8.37 9.69 -14.19
N TRP A 21 -7.21 10.15 -13.74
CA TRP A 21 -6.88 10.18 -12.32
C TRP A 21 -7.84 11.11 -11.54
N ASN A 22 -8.11 12.31 -12.06
CA ASN A 22 -8.99 13.29 -11.44
C ASN A 22 -10.46 12.82 -11.40
N ASP A 23 -10.90 12.08 -12.42
CA ASP A 23 -12.26 11.57 -12.50
C ASP A 23 -12.44 10.37 -11.58
N ASP A 24 -11.57 9.38 -11.70
CA ASP A 24 -11.77 8.05 -11.12
C ASP A 24 -11.08 7.87 -9.76
N GLY A 25 -9.95 8.55 -9.53
CA GLY A 25 -9.10 8.36 -8.34
C GLY A 25 -8.23 7.11 -8.38
N TYR A 26 -8.16 6.45 -9.54
CA TYR A 26 -7.32 5.30 -9.79
C TYR A 26 -6.92 5.22 -11.27
N LEU A 27 -5.90 4.41 -11.55
CA LEU A 27 -5.50 3.96 -12.88
C LEU A 27 -5.31 2.45 -12.83
N PHE A 28 -6.02 1.73 -13.68
CA PHE A 28 -5.90 0.29 -13.77
C PHE A 28 -5.27 -0.10 -15.11
N PHE A 29 -4.15 -0.82 -15.06
CA PHE A 29 -3.46 -1.32 -16.25
C PHE A 29 -3.49 -2.83 -16.27
N ARG A 30 -3.83 -3.39 -17.43
CA ARG A 30 -3.93 -4.81 -17.67
C ARG A 30 -2.63 -5.33 -18.29
N ASP A 31 -2.01 -6.32 -17.67
CA ASP A 31 -0.91 -7.08 -18.28
C ASP A 31 0.23 -6.19 -18.85
N VAL A 32 0.73 -5.29 -18.01
CA VAL A 32 1.78 -4.31 -18.37
C VAL A 32 3.09 -4.51 -17.60
N LEU A 33 3.05 -5.17 -16.46
CA LEU A 33 4.25 -5.53 -15.70
C LEU A 33 4.79 -6.85 -16.21
N ASP A 34 6.13 -6.95 -16.30
CA ASP A 34 6.78 -8.21 -16.68
C ASP A 34 6.44 -9.32 -15.68
N HIS A 35 6.14 -10.51 -16.20
CA HIS A 35 5.65 -11.62 -15.37
C HIS A 35 6.77 -12.23 -14.53
N GLU A 36 8.01 -12.26 -15.03
CA GLU A 36 9.13 -12.94 -14.38
C GLU A 36 9.40 -12.44 -12.94
N PRO A 37 9.56 -11.12 -12.67
CA PRO A 37 9.72 -10.62 -11.30
C PRO A 37 8.52 -10.91 -10.40
N LEU A 38 7.31 -10.89 -10.97
CA LEU A 38 6.08 -11.18 -10.22
C LEU A 38 5.99 -12.66 -9.85
N GLU A 39 6.38 -13.57 -10.74
CA GLU A 39 6.46 -15.00 -10.46
C GLU A 39 7.52 -15.31 -9.40
N ARG A 40 8.68 -14.65 -9.43
CA ARG A 40 9.70 -14.79 -8.38
C ARG A 40 9.15 -14.34 -7.01
N MET A 41 8.50 -13.18 -6.94
CA MET A 41 7.88 -12.69 -5.70
C MET A 41 6.75 -13.62 -5.22
N ARG A 42 5.93 -14.14 -6.14
CA ARG A 42 4.92 -15.15 -5.84
C ARG A 42 5.55 -16.41 -5.25
N GLY A 43 6.66 -16.89 -5.82
CA GLY A 43 7.43 -18.03 -5.32
C GLY A 43 7.83 -17.87 -3.86
N LEU A 44 8.40 -16.72 -3.49
CA LEU A 44 8.78 -16.43 -2.10
C LEU A 44 7.60 -16.52 -1.11
N LEU A 45 6.41 -16.03 -1.51
CA LEU A 45 5.21 -16.13 -0.67
C LEU A 45 4.68 -17.57 -0.58
N VAL A 46 4.72 -18.32 -1.68
CA VAL A 46 4.32 -19.74 -1.69
C VAL A 46 5.27 -20.58 -0.85
N ASP A 47 6.58 -20.37 -0.97
CA ASP A 47 7.59 -21.08 -0.17
C ASP A 47 7.43 -20.77 1.32
N HIS A 48 7.08 -19.52 1.66
CA HIS A 48 6.75 -19.16 3.04
C HIS A 48 5.51 -19.91 3.56
N LEU A 49 4.44 -20.02 2.75
CA LEU A 49 3.23 -20.75 3.13
C LEU A 49 3.49 -22.28 3.21
N ASP A 50 4.28 -22.83 2.29
CA ASP A 50 4.62 -24.26 2.20
C ASP A 50 5.51 -24.69 3.36
N SER A 51 6.54 -23.90 3.68
CA SER A 51 7.42 -24.14 4.85
C SER A 51 6.64 -24.15 6.17
N ASN A 52 5.47 -23.50 6.20
CA ASN A 52 4.55 -23.49 7.33
C ASN A 52 3.38 -24.47 7.15
N GLY A 53 3.35 -25.29 6.11
CA GLY A 53 2.38 -26.37 5.87
C GLY A 53 0.97 -25.91 5.47
N PHE A 54 0.80 -24.66 5.03
CA PHE A 54 -0.50 -24.13 4.64
C PHE A 54 -0.89 -24.47 3.19
N VAL A 55 0.09 -24.73 2.35
CA VAL A 55 -0.06 -25.07 0.92
C VAL A 55 0.96 -26.15 0.56
N ASP A 56 0.77 -26.81 -0.58
CA ASP A 56 1.84 -27.55 -1.27
C ASP A 56 2.43 -26.63 -2.33
N ARG A 57 3.74 -26.39 -2.31
CA ARG A 57 4.40 -25.52 -3.31
C ARG A 57 4.09 -25.97 -4.74
N ASN A 58 3.88 -27.26 -4.98
CA ASN A 58 3.63 -27.83 -6.31
C ASN A 58 2.18 -27.63 -6.77
N ASP A 59 1.26 -27.28 -5.87
CA ASP A 59 -0.08 -26.87 -6.25
C ASP A 59 -0.05 -25.47 -6.89
N ARG A 60 -0.22 -25.43 -8.22
CA ARG A 60 -0.25 -24.18 -8.99
C ARG A 60 -1.36 -23.25 -8.53
N ASP A 61 -2.48 -23.79 -8.02
CA ASP A 61 -3.59 -23.00 -7.53
C ASP A 61 -3.37 -22.49 -6.10
N VAL A 62 -2.33 -22.93 -5.39
CA VAL A 62 -2.04 -22.52 -4.01
C VAL A 62 -3.21 -22.83 -3.07
N ARG A 63 -3.79 -24.03 -3.21
CA ARG A 63 -4.91 -24.46 -2.37
C ARG A 63 -4.48 -24.58 -0.92
N TRP A 64 -5.39 -24.19 -0.03
CA TRP A 64 -5.18 -24.37 1.39
C TRP A 64 -5.27 -25.86 1.74
N THR A 65 -4.29 -26.37 2.49
CA THR A 65 -4.25 -27.75 2.96
C THR A 65 -5.34 -28.08 3.98
N GLY A 66 -6.07 -27.08 4.48
CA GLY A 66 -6.97 -27.20 5.61
C GLY A 66 -6.26 -27.12 6.96
N LYS A 67 -4.93 -26.91 6.98
CA LYS A 67 -4.16 -26.73 8.22
C LYS A 67 -4.72 -25.59 9.06
N ASP A 68 -4.87 -25.85 10.36
CA ASP A 68 -5.31 -24.87 11.34
C ASP A 68 -4.46 -23.59 11.28
N ARG A 69 -5.12 -22.44 11.48
CA ARG A 69 -4.53 -21.11 11.32
C ARG A 69 -4.18 -20.41 12.63
N GLU A 70 -4.45 -21.02 13.78
CA GLU A 70 -4.20 -20.41 15.09
C GLU A 70 -2.74 -19.98 15.24
N ASN A 71 -2.54 -18.80 15.84
CA ASN A 71 -1.23 -18.20 16.12
C ASN A 71 -0.36 -17.92 14.87
N PHE A 72 -0.92 -17.94 13.66
CA PHE A 72 -0.21 -17.55 12.45
C PHE A 72 -0.71 -16.23 11.86
N SER A 73 0.21 -15.31 11.56
CA SER A 73 -0.10 -14.06 10.85
C SER A 73 0.15 -14.23 9.36
N PHE A 74 -0.91 -14.17 8.55
CA PHE A 74 -0.80 -14.20 7.08
C PHE A 74 -0.50 -12.84 6.46
N PHE A 75 -0.71 -11.76 7.22
CA PHE A 75 -0.32 -10.42 6.87
C PHE A 75 -0.34 -9.53 8.13
N PRO A 76 0.69 -8.69 8.35
CA PRO A 76 1.89 -8.55 7.52
C PRO A 76 2.78 -9.80 7.57
N VAL A 77 3.42 -10.14 6.45
CA VAL A 77 4.41 -11.23 6.38
C VAL A 77 5.78 -10.67 6.77
N LYS A 78 6.05 -10.63 8.09
CA LYS A 78 7.26 -9.99 8.64
C LYS A 78 8.56 -10.50 8.01
N ALA A 79 8.66 -11.81 7.77
CA ALA A 79 9.84 -12.41 7.14
C ALA A 79 10.19 -11.80 5.77
N MET A 80 9.18 -11.41 4.99
CA MET A 80 9.39 -10.78 3.67
C MET A 80 9.92 -9.34 3.80
N ASN A 81 9.51 -8.62 4.84
CA ASN A 81 10.07 -7.31 5.15
C ASN A 81 11.54 -7.41 5.55
N GLU A 82 11.88 -8.36 6.44
CA GLU A 82 13.26 -8.60 6.90
C GLU A 82 14.20 -9.00 5.74
N GLN A 83 13.69 -9.75 4.76
CA GLN A 83 14.44 -10.13 3.55
C GLN A 83 14.47 -9.02 2.49
N GLY A 84 13.66 -7.97 2.62
CA GLY A 84 13.45 -6.98 1.57
C GLY A 84 12.92 -7.57 0.27
N ALA A 85 12.03 -8.58 0.36
CA ALA A 85 11.59 -9.40 -0.78
C ALA A 85 10.98 -8.58 -1.94
N ALA A 86 10.33 -7.45 -1.64
CA ALA A 86 9.74 -6.57 -2.65
C ALA A 86 10.77 -5.99 -3.64
N ARG A 87 12.07 -5.95 -3.29
CA ARG A 87 13.15 -5.57 -4.23
C ARG A 87 13.13 -6.42 -5.50
N THR A 88 12.72 -7.68 -5.40
CA THR A 88 12.54 -8.60 -6.54
C THR A 88 11.68 -8.01 -7.66
N VAL A 89 10.69 -7.19 -7.29
CA VAL A 89 9.79 -6.48 -8.22
C VAL A 89 10.23 -5.03 -8.41
N MET A 90 10.59 -4.33 -7.34
CA MET A 90 10.85 -2.88 -7.35
C MET A 90 12.15 -2.48 -8.03
N GLU A 91 13.14 -3.36 -8.01
CA GLU A 91 14.46 -3.14 -8.63
C GLU A 91 14.56 -3.77 -10.02
N ASP A 92 13.55 -4.55 -10.43
CA ASP A 92 13.53 -5.18 -11.74
C ASP A 92 13.51 -4.12 -12.87
N PRO A 93 14.43 -4.21 -13.85
CA PRO A 93 14.52 -3.21 -14.92
C PRO A 93 13.25 -3.07 -15.75
N ALA A 94 12.52 -4.16 -16.03
CA ALA A 94 11.32 -4.12 -16.86
C ALA A 94 10.15 -3.44 -16.12
N VAL A 95 9.99 -3.75 -14.83
CA VAL A 95 9.00 -3.08 -13.96
C VAL A 95 9.31 -1.59 -13.85
N ARG A 96 10.58 -1.23 -13.62
CA ARG A 96 11.01 0.18 -13.56
C ARG A 96 10.81 0.90 -14.90
N ALA A 97 11.05 0.24 -16.03
CA ALA A 97 10.84 0.80 -17.36
C ALA A 97 9.36 1.13 -17.61
N PHE A 98 8.43 0.27 -17.16
CA PHE A 98 7.00 0.57 -17.21
C PHE A 98 6.66 1.86 -16.45
N PHE A 99 7.09 1.99 -15.20
CA PHE A 99 6.78 3.18 -14.40
C PHE A 99 7.48 4.44 -14.91
N GLN A 100 8.72 4.33 -15.41
CA GLN A 100 9.42 5.43 -16.08
C GLN A 100 8.64 5.91 -17.31
N ARG A 101 8.06 5.00 -18.10
CA ARG A 101 7.19 5.35 -19.24
C ARG A 101 5.86 5.96 -18.79
N LEU A 102 5.28 5.46 -17.70
CA LEU A 102 4.00 5.94 -17.18
C LEU A 102 4.08 7.38 -16.66
N PHE A 103 5.15 7.72 -15.92
CA PHE A 103 5.29 9.03 -15.28
C PHE A 103 6.21 9.98 -16.03
N GLY A 104 7.01 9.50 -16.99
CA GLY A 104 8.02 10.29 -17.71
C GLY A 104 9.22 10.72 -16.85
N VAL A 105 9.25 10.33 -15.58
CA VAL A 105 10.29 10.66 -14.59
C VAL A 105 10.66 9.42 -13.77
N PRO A 106 11.81 9.43 -13.06
CA PRO A 106 12.20 8.33 -12.20
C PRO A 106 11.16 8.02 -11.13
N LEU A 107 10.95 6.73 -10.86
CA LEU A 107 10.09 6.28 -9.76
C LEU A 107 10.87 6.23 -8.44
N TYR A 108 10.26 6.74 -7.38
CA TYR A 108 10.65 6.53 -6.00
C TYR A 108 9.69 5.55 -5.33
N TRP A 109 10.23 4.49 -4.74
CA TRP A 109 9.48 3.54 -3.92
C TRP A 109 9.54 3.98 -2.47
N VAL A 110 8.39 4.31 -1.88
CA VAL A 110 8.29 4.56 -0.44
C VAL A 110 8.36 3.21 0.25
N PRO A 111 9.33 2.96 1.15
CA PRO A 111 9.67 1.60 1.58
C PRO A 111 8.78 1.10 2.73
N PHE A 112 7.47 1.21 2.53
CA PHE A 112 6.41 0.63 3.36
C PHE A 112 5.53 -0.26 2.46
N THR A 113 5.82 -1.55 2.50
CA THR A 113 5.23 -2.56 1.61
C THR A 113 4.56 -3.65 2.43
N GLU A 114 3.37 -4.04 2.01
CA GLU A 114 2.63 -5.13 2.59
C GLU A 114 2.59 -6.30 1.60
N TYR A 115 2.88 -7.48 2.14
CA TYR A 115 2.76 -8.74 1.44
C TYR A 115 1.50 -9.42 1.95
N ARG A 116 0.57 -9.76 1.03
CA ARG A 116 -0.73 -10.31 1.40
C ARG A 116 -0.78 -11.77 1.01
N THR A 117 -0.91 -12.66 2.00
CA THR A 117 -1.22 -14.09 1.78
C THR A 117 -2.63 -14.41 2.29
N SER A 118 -3.66 -13.81 1.69
CA SER A 118 -5.01 -13.87 2.28
C SER A 118 -5.61 -15.28 2.15
N PRO A 119 -5.86 -15.99 3.28
CA PRO A 119 -6.39 -17.36 3.25
C PRO A 119 -7.87 -17.39 2.87
N PRO A 120 -8.43 -18.55 2.51
CA PRO A 120 -9.88 -18.76 2.48
C PRO A 120 -10.55 -18.27 3.79
N ALA A 121 -11.67 -17.59 3.69
CA ALA A 121 -12.44 -17.11 4.83
C ALA A 121 -13.08 -18.27 5.59
N ILE A 122 -13.04 -18.20 6.93
CA ILE A 122 -13.74 -19.15 7.81
C ILE A 122 -15.24 -18.83 7.78
N ASP A 123 -15.59 -17.59 8.08
CA ASP A 123 -16.97 -17.11 8.08
C ASP A 123 -17.29 -16.42 6.75
N LYS A 124 -18.08 -17.10 5.93
CA LYS A 124 -18.53 -16.61 4.61
C LYS A 124 -19.91 -15.93 4.67
N SER A 125 -20.50 -15.80 5.85
CA SER A 125 -21.83 -15.22 6.06
C SER A 125 -21.83 -13.70 6.20
N ARG A 126 -20.67 -13.11 6.54
CA ARG A 126 -20.49 -11.67 6.69
C ARG A 126 -20.36 -10.97 5.35
N THR A 127 -20.47 -9.64 5.37
CA THR A 127 -20.09 -8.81 4.22
C THR A 127 -18.68 -9.18 3.75
N ARG A 128 -18.46 -9.15 2.44
CA ARG A 128 -17.13 -9.45 1.89
C ARG A 128 -16.13 -8.33 2.11
N PHE A 129 -16.56 -7.13 2.46
CA PHE A 129 -15.65 -6.01 2.71
C PHE A 129 -14.97 -6.21 4.07
N ASP A 130 -13.68 -6.54 4.08
CA ASP A 130 -12.95 -6.86 5.31
C ASP A 130 -12.65 -5.59 6.14
N PHE A 131 -12.25 -4.52 5.46
CA PHE A 131 -11.84 -3.27 6.09
C PHE A 131 -11.90 -2.13 5.07
N ILE A 132 -12.88 -1.23 5.21
CA ILE A 132 -13.04 -0.11 4.28
C ILE A 132 -12.30 1.10 4.82
N HIS A 133 -11.39 1.65 4.03
CA HIS A 133 -10.54 2.75 4.47
C HIS A 133 -9.96 3.60 3.33
N GLU A 134 -9.44 4.77 3.70
CA GLU A 134 -8.52 5.61 2.92
C GLU A 134 -7.13 5.53 3.58
N ASP A 135 -6.06 5.32 2.83
CA ASP A 135 -4.71 5.22 3.44
C ASP A 135 -4.23 6.56 4.02
N ALA A 136 -4.69 7.69 3.45
CA ALA A 136 -4.21 9.01 3.82
C ALA A 136 -4.36 9.31 5.32
N ILE A 137 -5.42 8.84 5.97
CA ILE A 137 -5.66 9.11 7.40
C ILE A 137 -4.64 8.40 8.30
N TYR A 138 -4.04 7.29 7.84
CA TYR A 138 -3.01 6.55 8.57
C TYR A 138 -1.60 7.07 8.31
N SER A 139 -1.41 7.95 7.33
CA SER A 139 -0.12 8.58 7.00
C SER A 139 -0.40 10.01 6.55
N ASP A 140 -0.94 10.80 7.48
CA ASP A 140 -1.37 12.17 7.18
C ASP A 140 -0.21 12.98 6.60
N ARG A 141 -0.49 13.86 5.64
CA ARG A 141 0.51 14.71 4.94
C ARG A 141 1.73 14.01 4.32
N LEU A 142 1.80 12.68 4.33
CA LEU A 142 2.75 11.92 3.53
C LEU A 142 2.14 11.74 2.13
N ASP A 143 2.86 12.20 1.12
CA ASP A 143 2.46 12.03 -0.26
C ASP A 143 2.79 10.59 -0.69
N PHE A 144 1.86 9.93 -1.38
CA PHE A 144 2.08 8.65 -2.05
C PHE A 144 0.91 8.31 -2.97
N ILE A 145 1.20 7.48 -3.97
CA ILE A 145 0.24 6.72 -4.74
C ILE A 145 0.27 5.29 -4.22
N ILE A 146 -0.90 4.70 -3.94
CA ILE A 146 -0.98 3.28 -3.60
C ILE A 146 -0.79 2.48 -4.90
N CYS A 147 0.11 1.51 -4.88
CA CYS A 147 0.38 0.59 -5.98
C CYS A 147 0.08 -0.83 -5.52
N TRP A 148 -0.97 -1.43 -6.08
CA TRP A 148 -1.42 -2.77 -5.76
C TRP A 148 -1.20 -3.70 -6.97
N ILE A 149 -0.54 -4.83 -6.74
CA ILE A 149 -0.15 -5.79 -7.78
C ILE A 149 -0.66 -7.19 -7.38
N PRO A 150 -1.52 -7.83 -8.19
CA PRO A 150 -1.88 -9.23 -8.01
C PRO A 150 -0.68 -10.14 -8.35
N LEU A 151 -0.46 -11.16 -7.51
CA LEU A 151 0.58 -12.18 -7.72
C LEU A 151 -0.02 -13.56 -8.06
N SER A 152 -1.32 -13.60 -8.34
CA SER A 152 -2.06 -14.78 -8.77
C SER A 152 -3.30 -14.34 -9.56
N ASP A 153 -3.95 -15.27 -10.25
CA ASP A 153 -5.29 -15.02 -10.77
C ASP A 153 -6.28 -14.84 -9.61
N ILE A 154 -7.09 -13.78 -9.68
CA ILE A 154 -8.04 -13.41 -8.62
C ILE A 154 -9.40 -13.18 -9.26
N ASP A 155 -10.21 -14.24 -9.26
CA ASP A 155 -11.61 -14.19 -9.67
C ASP A 155 -12.54 -13.67 -8.55
N ALA A 156 -13.84 -13.56 -8.86
CA ALA A 156 -14.86 -13.07 -7.95
C ALA A 156 -14.97 -13.82 -6.62
N ARG A 157 -14.64 -15.11 -6.58
CA ARG A 157 -14.63 -15.94 -5.35
C ARG A 157 -13.35 -15.74 -4.57
N VAL A 158 -12.19 -15.60 -5.22
CA VAL A 158 -10.90 -15.32 -4.57
C VAL A 158 -10.91 -13.91 -3.94
N GLY A 159 -11.69 -12.98 -4.51
CA GLY A 159 -11.93 -11.65 -3.96
C GLY A 159 -11.11 -10.58 -4.68
N GLY A 160 -10.04 -10.10 -4.06
CA GLY A 160 -9.20 -9.02 -4.56
C GLY A 160 -9.48 -7.69 -3.87
N LEU A 161 -9.12 -6.60 -4.53
CA LEU A 161 -9.36 -5.25 -4.05
C LEU A 161 -10.67 -4.70 -4.63
N ALA A 162 -11.42 -3.92 -3.85
CA ALA A 162 -12.52 -3.10 -4.33
C ALA A 162 -12.22 -1.63 -4.04
N VAL A 163 -12.52 -0.75 -4.99
CA VAL A 163 -12.18 0.69 -4.93
C VAL A 163 -13.42 1.52 -5.21
N ALA A 164 -13.65 2.58 -4.46
CA ALA A 164 -14.78 3.48 -4.67
C ALA A 164 -14.40 4.62 -5.61
N GLU A 165 -14.81 4.51 -6.87
CA GLU A 165 -14.50 5.45 -7.94
C GLU A 165 -14.98 6.87 -7.61
N GLY A 166 -14.12 7.87 -7.85
CA GLY A 166 -14.44 9.29 -7.71
C GLY A 166 -14.51 9.82 -6.28
N LEU A 167 -14.61 8.96 -5.26
CA LEU A 167 -14.76 9.38 -3.86
C LEU A 167 -13.51 10.03 -3.26
N HIS A 168 -12.34 9.87 -3.89
CA HIS A 168 -11.11 10.55 -3.49
C HIS A 168 -11.20 12.09 -3.48
N LYS A 169 -12.20 12.65 -4.17
CA LYS A 169 -12.51 14.09 -4.21
C LYS A 169 -13.32 14.58 -3.01
N LEU A 170 -13.89 13.67 -2.23
CA LEU A 170 -14.78 14.00 -1.12
C LEU A 170 -13.99 14.17 0.19
N PRO A 171 -14.58 14.84 1.20
CA PRO A 171 -14.07 14.79 2.55
C PRO A 171 -13.86 13.34 3.02
N CYS A 172 -12.84 13.14 3.86
CA CYS A 172 -12.51 11.82 4.39
C CYS A 172 -13.73 11.20 5.08
N LEU A 173 -14.07 9.96 4.70
CA LEU A 173 -15.25 9.27 5.22
C LEU A 173 -15.00 8.59 6.57
N HIS A 174 -13.75 8.51 7.01
CA HIS A 174 -13.43 8.00 8.34
C HIS A 174 -13.97 8.93 9.43
N ARG A 175 -14.59 8.32 10.42
CA ARG A 175 -14.87 8.98 11.70
C ARG A 175 -13.67 8.78 12.63
N LYS A 176 -13.46 9.72 13.55
CA LYS A 176 -12.50 9.58 14.65
C LYS A 176 -13.25 9.52 15.98
N ASP A 177 -12.83 8.61 16.84
CA ASP A 177 -13.24 8.53 18.25
C ASP A 177 -11.99 8.76 19.10
N GLY A 178 -11.78 10.01 19.52
CA GLY A 178 -10.48 10.49 19.99
C GLY A 178 -9.41 10.35 18.88
N ASP A 179 -8.30 9.69 19.20
CA ASP A 179 -7.22 9.37 18.23
C ASP A 179 -7.46 8.06 17.46
N LYS A 180 -8.52 7.30 17.78
CA LYS A 180 -8.86 6.06 17.09
C LYS A 180 -9.54 6.36 15.76
N ILE A 181 -8.97 5.83 14.69
CA ILE A 181 -9.57 5.87 13.35
C ILE A 181 -10.61 4.75 13.25
N VAL A 182 -11.87 5.12 13.02
CA VAL A 182 -12.96 4.18 12.81
C VAL A 182 -13.03 3.83 11.32
N PRO A 183 -13.09 2.54 10.93
CA PRO A 183 -13.23 2.15 9.53
C PRO A 183 -14.47 2.77 8.90
N ILE A 184 -14.44 2.96 7.58
CA ILE A 184 -15.56 3.51 6.84
C ILE A 184 -16.71 2.51 6.86
N ASP A 185 -17.91 2.96 7.21
CA ASP A 185 -19.10 2.12 7.16
C ASP A 185 -19.48 1.85 5.68
N LEU A 186 -19.79 0.60 5.32
CA LEU A 186 -20.13 0.24 3.93
C LEU A 186 -21.29 1.08 3.37
N ALA A 187 -22.27 1.40 4.21
CA ALA A 187 -23.42 2.22 3.84
C ALA A 187 -23.06 3.69 3.52
N SER A 188 -21.87 4.16 3.93
CA SER A 188 -21.38 5.51 3.61
C SER A 188 -20.79 5.62 2.21
N VAL A 189 -20.62 4.50 1.50
CA VAL A 189 -20.14 4.48 0.12
C VAL A 189 -21.29 4.08 -0.81
N PRO A 190 -21.63 4.87 -1.84
CA PRO A 190 -22.65 4.51 -2.82
C PRO A 190 -22.36 3.14 -3.46
N GLU A 191 -23.37 2.29 -3.56
CA GLU A 191 -23.21 0.91 -4.07
C GLU A 191 -22.64 0.88 -5.49
N ASP A 192 -23.02 1.86 -6.31
CA ASP A 192 -22.60 1.98 -7.70
C ASP A 192 -21.22 2.65 -7.89
N ALA A 193 -20.58 3.13 -6.80
CA ALA A 193 -19.21 3.64 -6.82
C ALA A 193 -18.17 2.51 -6.80
N TRP A 194 -18.52 1.33 -6.28
CA TRP A 194 -17.58 0.22 -6.16
C TRP A 194 -17.16 -0.35 -7.52
N ARG A 195 -15.85 -0.34 -7.75
CA ARG A 195 -15.17 -0.92 -8.90
C ARG A 195 -14.32 -2.13 -8.48
N ARG A 196 -14.32 -3.16 -9.32
CA ARG A 196 -13.52 -4.37 -9.18
C ARG A 196 -13.50 -5.10 -10.52
N THR A 197 -12.38 -5.76 -10.83
CA THR A 197 -12.23 -6.71 -11.94
C THR A 197 -11.86 -8.10 -11.45
N ASN A 198 -11.85 -9.09 -12.34
CA ASN A 198 -10.93 -10.22 -12.19
C ASN A 198 -9.51 -9.77 -12.48
N TYR A 199 -8.57 -10.14 -11.63
CA TYR A 199 -7.16 -9.76 -11.75
C TYR A 199 -6.33 -10.95 -12.24
N ARG A 200 -5.23 -10.65 -12.94
CA ARG A 200 -4.25 -11.63 -13.39
C ARG A 200 -2.84 -11.08 -13.22
N LEU A 201 -1.85 -11.96 -13.33
CA LEU A 201 -0.45 -11.56 -13.32
C LEU A 201 -0.16 -10.50 -14.41
N GLY A 202 0.71 -9.54 -14.10
CA GLY A 202 1.04 -8.42 -14.99
C GLY A 202 0.09 -7.22 -14.88
N ASP A 203 -1.09 -7.38 -14.26
CA ASP A 203 -1.97 -6.25 -13.95
C ASP A 203 -1.36 -5.36 -12.86
N VAL A 204 -1.70 -4.08 -12.85
CA VAL A 204 -1.36 -3.15 -11.76
C VAL A 204 -2.46 -2.12 -11.56
N LEU A 205 -2.79 -1.85 -10.30
CA LEU A 205 -3.76 -0.84 -9.89
C LEU A 205 -3.06 0.24 -9.09
N LEU A 206 -3.09 1.47 -9.60
CA LEU A 206 -2.64 2.66 -8.92
C LEU A 206 -3.84 3.43 -8.39
N MET A 207 -3.82 3.94 -7.16
CA MET A 207 -4.92 4.76 -6.65
C MET A 207 -4.45 5.85 -5.71
N SER A 208 -5.27 6.91 -5.63
CA SER A 208 -5.05 7.99 -4.68
C SER A 208 -5.11 7.46 -3.24
N ARG A 209 -4.25 8.01 -2.38
CA ARG A 209 -4.29 7.77 -0.93
C ARG A 209 -5.63 8.14 -0.28
N ARG A 210 -6.48 8.91 -0.97
CA ARG A 210 -7.82 9.31 -0.53
C ARG A 210 -8.96 8.46 -1.11
N THR A 211 -8.66 7.47 -1.95
CA THR A 211 -9.72 6.63 -2.53
C THR A 211 -10.16 5.57 -1.51
N PRO A 212 -11.44 5.56 -1.07
CA PRO A 212 -11.93 4.50 -0.19
C PRO A 212 -11.83 3.15 -0.88
N HIS A 213 -11.27 2.17 -0.20
CA HIS A 213 -11.05 0.84 -0.76
C HIS A 213 -11.10 -0.24 0.33
N SER A 214 -11.24 -1.49 -0.11
CA SER A 214 -11.26 -2.64 0.79
C SER A 214 -10.78 -3.90 0.12
N GLY A 215 -10.04 -4.73 0.87
CA GLY A 215 -9.86 -6.12 0.53
C GLY A 215 -11.19 -6.86 0.62
N LEU A 216 -11.45 -7.76 -0.34
CA LEU A 216 -12.61 -8.64 -0.31
C LEU A 216 -12.24 -10.00 0.26
N SER A 217 -13.04 -10.46 1.23
CA SER A 217 -12.91 -11.78 1.85
C SER A 217 -12.87 -12.87 0.78
N ASN A 218 -11.97 -13.83 0.97
CA ASN A 218 -11.69 -14.87 0.01
C ASN A 218 -12.63 -16.07 0.24
N HIS A 219 -13.60 -16.29 -0.64
CA HIS A 219 -14.58 -17.38 -0.54
C HIS A 219 -14.20 -18.62 -1.37
N SER A 220 -12.99 -18.66 -1.93
CA SER A 220 -12.43 -19.81 -2.64
C SER A 220 -11.85 -20.84 -1.66
N ASP A 221 -11.06 -21.78 -2.18
CA ASP A 221 -10.30 -22.83 -1.49
C ASP A 221 -8.77 -22.61 -1.56
N ARG A 222 -8.33 -21.50 -2.16
CA ARG A 222 -6.92 -21.15 -2.36
C ARG A 222 -6.52 -19.84 -1.71
N PHE A 223 -5.23 -19.63 -1.48
CA PHE A 223 -4.70 -18.35 -1.03
C PHE A 223 -4.77 -17.29 -2.13
N ARG A 224 -5.09 -16.05 -1.74
CA ARG A 224 -4.98 -14.86 -2.59
C ARG A 224 -3.65 -14.19 -2.32
N LEU A 225 -2.81 -14.06 -3.35
CA LEU A 225 -1.49 -13.44 -3.24
C LEU A 225 -1.48 -12.07 -3.91
N SER A 226 -1.03 -11.05 -3.18
CA SER A 226 -0.82 -9.71 -3.75
C SER A 226 0.28 -8.95 -3.01
N LEU A 227 0.81 -7.93 -3.68
CA LEU A 227 1.76 -6.97 -3.13
C LEU A 227 1.09 -5.59 -3.10
N ASP A 228 1.20 -4.87 -2.01
CA ASP A 228 0.79 -3.46 -1.96
C ASP A 228 1.89 -2.57 -1.40
N THR A 229 2.22 -1.52 -2.16
CA THR A 229 3.33 -0.61 -1.87
C THR A 229 2.97 0.82 -2.27
N ARG A 230 3.86 1.75 -1.98
CA ARG A 230 3.61 3.19 -2.14
C ARG A 230 4.70 3.78 -3.04
N ILE A 231 4.27 4.56 -4.03
CA ILE A 231 5.17 5.10 -5.06
C ILE A 231 5.00 6.60 -5.23
N LEU A 232 6.06 7.24 -5.70
CA LEU A 232 6.10 8.67 -6.03
C LEU A 232 6.87 8.89 -7.35
N PRO A 233 6.35 9.70 -8.29
CA PRO A 233 7.07 10.09 -9.50
C PRO A 233 8.09 11.20 -9.22
N HIS A 234 9.34 10.84 -8.90
CA HIS A 234 10.36 11.78 -8.43
C HIS A 234 10.68 12.87 -9.47
N GLY A 235 10.33 14.12 -9.14
CA GLY A 235 10.52 15.28 -10.02
C GLY A 235 9.44 15.43 -11.10
N GLY A 236 8.37 14.64 -11.06
CA GLY A 236 7.22 14.77 -11.96
C GLY A 236 6.11 15.65 -11.38
N SER A 237 5.12 15.97 -12.21
CA SER A 237 3.91 16.73 -11.83
C SER A 237 2.61 15.94 -11.98
N PHE A 238 2.66 14.78 -12.63
CA PHE A 238 1.54 13.86 -12.78
C PHE A 238 1.68 12.70 -11.78
N PRO A 239 0.62 12.34 -11.03
CA PRO A 239 -0.70 12.98 -10.96
C PRO A 239 -0.74 14.24 -10.07
N PHE A 240 0.35 14.51 -9.35
CA PHE A 240 0.61 15.72 -8.58
C PHE A 240 2.13 15.88 -8.43
N GLU A 241 2.60 17.07 -8.04
CA GLU A 241 4.00 17.31 -7.69
C GLU A 241 4.32 16.66 -6.33
N PRO A 242 5.14 15.60 -6.26
CA PRO A 242 5.33 14.85 -5.03
C PRO A 242 6.40 15.49 -4.14
N ARG A 243 6.13 15.53 -2.84
CA ARG A 243 7.17 15.76 -1.83
C ARG A 243 7.76 14.41 -1.40
N LEU A 244 9.02 14.18 -1.75
CA LEU A 244 9.71 13.00 -1.28
C LEU A 244 9.93 13.07 0.23
N PRO A 245 9.68 11.98 0.98
CA PRO A 245 10.05 11.92 2.38
C PRO A 245 11.55 11.66 2.53
N TYR A 246 12.11 12.04 3.69
CA TYR A 246 13.37 11.43 4.13
C TYR A 246 13.08 10.04 4.68
N VAL A 247 13.88 9.06 4.25
CA VAL A 247 13.78 7.68 4.73
C VAL A 247 15.15 7.22 5.19
N GLY A 248 15.25 6.89 6.47
CA GLY A 248 16.50 6.43 7.05
C GLY A 248 16.43 6.34 8.57
N THR A 249 17.58 6.41 9.21
CA THR A 249 17.71 6.18 10.64
C THR A 249 17.59 7.50 11.41
N LEU A 250 16.73 7.53 12.41
CA LEU A 250 16.66 8.61 13.39
C LEU A 250 17.96 8.60 14.23
N THR A 251 18.78 9.64 14.18
CA THR A 251 20.04 9.73 14.95
C THR A 251 19.89 10.57 16.21
N SER A 252 18.92 11.47 16.25
CA SER A 252 18.60 12.29 17.41
C SER A 252 17.12 12.65 17.42
N ILE A 253 16.54 12.74 18.61
CA ILE A 253 15.19 13.22 18.86
C ILE A 253 15.16 14.08 20.12
N ALA A 254 14.58 15.26 20.00
CA ALA A 254 14.32 16.20 21.08
C ALA A 254 12.85 16.65 20.99
N SER A 255 12.41 17.50 21.92
CA SER A 255 11.03 18.00 21.95
C SER A 255 10.65 18.88 20.76
N ASP A 256 11.63 19.54 20.14
CA ASP A 256 11.45 20.55 19.10
C ASP A 256 12.23 20.26 17.81
N GLN A 257 12.96 19.13 17.75
CA GLN A 257 13.72 18.75 16.57
C GLN A 257 14.04 17.26 16.51
N ILE A 258 14.31 16.79 15.30
CA ILE A 258 14.89 15.47 15.02
C ILE A 258 16.05 15.58 14.04
N VAL A 259 16.92 14.58 14.06
CA VAL A 259 17.92 14.38 13.01
C VAL A 259 17.71 13.00 12.39
N VAL A 260 17.55 12.97 11.08
CA VAL A 260 17.44 11.72 10.30
C VAL A 260 18.62 11.61 9.37
N ARG A 261 19.25 10.43 9.33
CA ARG A 261 20.34 10.13 8.41
C ARG A 261 19.85 9.18 7.32
N ASP A 262 20.01 9.59 6.06
CA ASP A 262 19.74 8.75 4.90
C ASP A 262 21.00 8.59 4.02
N ALA A 263 20.84 8.07 2.80
CA ALA A 263 21.94 7.88 1.85
C ALA A 263 22.57 9.21 1.36
N HIS A 264 21.92 10.35 1.60
CA HIS A 264 22.34 11.68 1.16
C HIS A 264 22.92 12.54 2.29
N GLY A 265 22.84 12.09 3.55
CA GLY A 265 23.47 12.75 4.69
C GLY A 265 22.55 12.86 5.90
N GLU A 266 22.83 13.84 6.76
CA GLU A 266 22.00 14.15 7.92
C GLU A 266 21.07 15.32 7.64
N HIS A 267 19.82 15.17 8.06
CA HIS A 267 18.75 16.14 7.89
C HIS A 267 18.24 16.56 9.27
N LEU A 268 18.55 17.79 9.67
CA LEU A 268 17.99 18.41 10.88
C LEU A 268 16.62 19.00 10.54
N LEU A 269 15.59 18.60 11.29
CA LEU A 269 14.21 19.01 11.08
C LEU A 269 13.59 19.50 12.39
N ARG A 270 12.76 20.54 12.29
CA ARG A 270 12.01 21.07 13.44
C ARG A 270 10.74 20.26 13.68
N LEU A 271 10.36 20.14 14.95
CA LEU A 271 9.07 19.67 15.42
C LEU A 271 8.31 20.85 16.04
N ASP A 272 7.00 20.90 15.81
CA ASP A 272 6.11 21.80 16.54
C ASP A 272 4.75 21.13 16.80
N ASP A 273 3.79 21.88 17.35
CA ASP A 273 2.45 21.39 17.69
C ASP A 273 1.65 20.90 16.47
N THR A 274 2.07 21.25 15.25
CA THR A 274 1.46 20.79 13.99
C THR A 274 2.06 19.48 13.49
N SER A 275 3.25 19.10 13.95
CA SER A 275 3.90 17.84 13.57
C SER A 275 3.09 16.63 14.02
N TYR A 276 2.90 15.68 13.10
CA TYR A 276 2.19 14.44 13.36
C TYR A 276 3.17 13.29 13.57
N LEU A 277 3.31 12.82 14.80
CA LEU A 277 4.11 11.64 15.12
C LEU A 277 3.18 10.44 15.22
N ARG A 278 3.34 9.48 14.31
CA ARG A 278 2.49 8.30 14.22
C ARG A 278 2.98 7.20 15.16
N GLY A 279 2.11 6.60 15.94
CA GLY A 279 2.37 5.35 16.66
C GLY A 279 2.25 4.11 15.76
N LEU A 280 2.52 2.93 16.33
CA LEU A 280 2.40 1.65 15.59
C LEU A 280 0.97 1.38 15.12
N GLN A 281 -0.03 1.84 15.88
CA GLN A 281 -1.45 1.63 15.60
C GLN A 281 -2.07 2.76 14.76
N GLY A 282 -1.25 3.69 14.26
CA GLY A 282 -1.72 4.84 13.50
C GLY A 282 -2.28 5.99 14.34
N ASN A 283 -2.24 5.89 15.67
CA ASN A 283 -2.57 6.98 16.59
C ASN A 283 -1.53 8.10 16.55
N ARG A 284 -1.92 9.31 16.97
CA ARG A 284 -0.97 10.40 17.20
C ARG A 284 -0.30 10.22 18.55
N LEU A 285 1.03 10.33 18.60
CA LEU A 285 1.81 10.32 19.84
C LEU A 285 1.92 11.73 20.42
N ARG A 286 1.96 11.84 21.75
CA ARG A 286 2.18 13.11 22.47
C ARG A 286 3.12 12.92 23.66
N GLY A 287 3.90 13.95 23.97
CA GLY A 287 4.76 13.99 25.16
C GLY A 287 5.64 12.74 25.28
N ASP A 288 5.59 12.10 26.44
CA ASP A 288 6.43 10.94 26.77
C ASP A 288 6.17 9.69 25.90
N GLU A 289 5.01 9.60 25.24
CA GLU A 289 4.68 8.48 24.34
C GLU A 289 5.63 8.42 23.13
N ILE A 290 6.20 9.57 22.74
CA ILE A 290 7.12 9.69 21.62
C ILE A 290 8.36 8.83 21.85
N ALA A 291 8.95 8.90 23.05
CA ALA A 291 10.16 8.15 23.41
C ALA A 291 9.92 6.62 23.51
N GLY A 292 8.66 6.20 23.65
CA GLY A 292 8.27 4.79 23.61
C GLY A 292 8.26 4.20 22.20
N VAL A 293 8.19 5.02 21.16
CA VAL A 293 8.12 4.58 19.74
C VAL A 293 9.36 5.00 18.94
N TYR A 294 9.91 6.18 19.23
CA TYR A 294 11.03 6.76 18.50
C TYR A 294 12.24 6.92 19.42
N GLN A 295 13.33 6.27 19.05
CA GLN A 295 14.62 6.39 19.71
C GLN A 295 15.72 6.49 18.65
N PRO A 296 16.89 7.05 18.97
CA PRO A 296 18.05 6.94 18.10
C PRO A 296 18.28 5.48 17.66
N GLY A 297 18.39 5.25 16.36
CA GLY A 297 18.43 3.93 15.74
C GLY A 297 17.11 3.45 15.11
N SER A 298 15.98 4.15 15.34
CA SER A 298 14.71 3.81 14.68
C SER A 298 14.75 4.12 13.18
N GLU A 299 14.31 3.18 12.35
CA GLU A 299 14.08 3.40 10.92
C GLU A 299 12.74 4.13 10.70
N VAL A 300 12.79 5.28 10.04
CA VAL A 300 11.67 6.22 9.95
C VAL A 300 11.44 6.73 8.53
N ILE A 301 10.19 7.12 8.26
CA ILE A 301 9.79 7.88 7.08
C ILE A 301 9.30 9.25 7.56
N VAL A 302 9.89 10.32 7.03
CA VAL A 302 9.60 11.71 7.44
C VAL A 302 9.13 12.53 6.25
N ALA A 303 7.85 12.88 6.25
CA ALA A 303 7.34 13.93 5.39
C ALA A 303 7.69 15.29 6.00
N HIS A 304 8.21 16.22 5.19
CA HIS A 304 8.65 17.53 5.66
C HIS A 304 8.30 18.64 4.66
N GLU A 305 8.27 19.88 5.15
CA GLU A 305 8.06 21.07 4.33
C GLU A 305 8.81 22.25 4.97
N GLY A 306 9.68 22.93 4.22
CA GLY A 306 10.47 24.05 4.76
C GLY A 306 11.30 23.71 6.01
N GLY A 307 11.77 22.46 6.12
CA GLY A 307 12.51 21.96 7.29
C GLY A 307 11.65 21.66 8.53
N LEU A 308 10.33 21.75 8.43
CA LEU A 308 9.38 21.33 9.47
C LEU A 308 8.86 19.92 9.18
N VAL A 309 8.84 19.05 10.19
CA VAL A 309 8.21 17.73 10.10
C VAL A 309 6.71 17.89 9.97
N GLN A 310 6.17 17.38 8.86
CA GLN A 310 4.74 17.25 8.64
C GLN A 310 4.23 15.97 9.30
N THR A 311 4.91 14.86 9.01
CA THR A 311 4.63 13.53 9.57
C THR A 311 5.91 12.74 9.78
N LEU A 312 6.02 12.10 10.95
CA LEU A 312 7.02 11.10 11.28
C LEU A 312 6.30 9.77 11.52
N ARG A 313 6.74 8.70 10.87
CA ARG A 313 6.23 7.34 11.08
C ARG A 313 7.37 6.31 11.13
N PRO A 314 7.17 5.16 11.78
CA PRO A 314 8.06 4.03 11.60
C PRO A 314 7.97 3.53 10.15
N GLN A 315 9.06 3.00 9.64
CA GLN A 315 9.09 2.41 8.31
C GLN A 315 8.23 1.13 8.22
N HIS A 316 8.20 0.34 9.30
CA HIS A 316 7.50 -0.94 9.40
C HIS A 316 6.37 -0.94 10.44
#